data_AF-A0A5B9ML39-F1
#
_entry.id   AF-A0A5B9ML39-F1
#
_cell.length_a   1.000
_cell.length_b   1.000
_cell.length_c   1.000
_cell.angle_alpha   90.00
_cell.angle_beta   90.00
_cell.angle_gamma   90.00
#
_symmetry.space_group_name_H-M   'P 1'
#
loop_
_entity.id
_entity.type
_entity.pdbx_description
1 polymer ?
#
loop_
_entity_poly.entity_id
_entity_poly.type
_entity_poly.pdbx_seq_one_letter_code
_entity_poly.pdbx_strand_id
1 'polypeptide(L)'
;MPLRTDSRRHTTGHTEGHTEGAFRRVTVGVAIAAVVAAWSGLFGPAGESSAAERWTSLDGSSTVEADFIGLWGNNVVLELPGPRRVTVSVDNLIADSRIQARRLGEEQRRKRAELRQRIQAEAKEAAAPAPTPLPAPPTPPPYQRLSSTGGLLAQLEWMDQQNKNGHGLIAAFDSLPLNYQNDLERLLRMSVAKLDMQGMRQVLSSVHSVGDLIVTRQRWVFSHPRLQGIDADARDTLKSLLLSIGGLLRDGIDPDQLRLEALSTTPLRTWLLELDGRLAPHIASIYEQMEMLGIESASYEVKDEKDGKATVEISYGDVKQSMNFITVDGLWMPAESDAEKWAEAMKTWEDTLAGTADGSLLAGGAAEMVPLMLDPILQPALAAESAREFHSAMDGWFAMAAPLVSQMQRFGGGNRRGMNSYGNGYDDYDMQMEMDMQMEMEMQMEMNMPTDGF
;
A
#
# COMPACT_ATOMS: atom_id res chain seq x y z
N MET A 1 -15.26 -14.39 -77.87
CA MET A 1 -16.63 -14.86 -77.58
C MET A 1 -17.10 -14.20 -76.30
N PRO A 2 -18.04 -13.24 -76.40
CA PRO A 2 -18.65 -12.54 -75.26
C PRO A 2 -20.06 -13.07 -74.99
N LEU A 3 -20.59 -12.88 -73.78
CA LEU A 3 -22.00 -12.61 -73.47
C LEU A 3 -22.00 -11.98 -72.06
N ARG A 4 -22.25 -10.67 -71.89
CA ARG A 4 -23.60 -10.03 -71.73
C ARG A 4 -24.36 -10.64 -70.55
N THR A 5 -24.95 -9.92 -69.60
CA THR A 5 -25.53 -8.56 -69.53
C THR A 5 -25.89 -8.37 -68.05
N ASP A 6 -25.56 -7.26 -67.39
CA ASP A 6 -26.21 -5.94 -67.43
C ASP A 6 -27.64 -5.96 -66.86
N SER A 7 -27.88 -5.16 -65.82
CA SER A 7 -29.06 -4.27 -65.60
C SER A 7 -29.12 -3.88 -64.10
N ARG A 8 -28.63 -2.70 -63.72
CA ARG A 8 -29.32 -1.37 -63.65
C ARG A 8 -30.05 -1.12 -62.33
N ARG A 9 -29.61 -0.07 -61.62
CA ARG A 9 -30.25 1.28 -61.43
C ARG A 9 -31.31 1.27 -60.31
N HIS A 10 -31.40 2.24 -59.41
CA HIS A 10 -31.36 3.70 -59.53
C HIS A 10 -30.98 4.28 -58.13
N THR A 11 -30.01 5.19 -57.95
CA THR A 11 -30.12 6.69 -57.94
C THR A 11 -31.44 7.21 -57.39
N THR A 12 -31.48 7.98 -56.31
CA THR A 12 -31.26 9.45 -56.18
C THR A 12 -31.50 9.78 -54.69
N GLY A 13 -30.93 10.77 -53.99
CA GLY A 13 -30.33 12.05 -54.35
C GLY A 13 -30.73 13.06 -53.25
N HIS A 14 -29.97 14.17 -53.13
CA HIS A 14 -30.32 15.43 -52.45
C HIS A 14 -30.36 15.42 -50.90
N THR A 15 -29.98 16.47 -50.16
CA THR A 15 -29.47 17.83 -50.44
C THR A 15 -28.90 18.41 -49.13
N GLU A 16 -28.02 19.39 -49.29
CA GLU A 16 -27.54 20.35 -48.28
C GLU A 16 -28.67 20.96 -47.43
N GLY A 17 -28.34 21.30 -46.18
CA GLY A 17 -29.20 22.03 -45.26
C GLY A 17 -28.40 22.65 -44.11
N HIS A 18 -27.96 23.88 -44.33
CA HIS A 18 -27.40 24.81 -43.34
C HIS A 18 -28.26 24.93 -42.07
N THR A 19 -27.60 25.06 -40.91
CA THR A 19 -27.89 26.13 -39.94
C THR A 19 -26.69 26.32 -39.01
N GLU A 20 -26.02 27.46 -39.19
CA GLU A 20 -25.20 28.13 -38.19
C GLU A 20 -26.09 28.57 -37.01
N GLY A 21 -25.52 28.65 -35.81
CA GLY A 21 -26.23 29.30 -34.70
C GLY A 21 -25.68 29.08 -33.30
N ALA A 22 -24.48 29.61 -33.03
CA ALA A 22 -24.05 30.20 -31.76
C ALA A 22 -24.28 29.44 -30.43
N PHE A 23 -23.19 29.14 -29.70
CA PHE A 23 -23.08 29.57 -28.29
C PHE A 23 -21.60 29.67 -27.84
N ARG A 24 -21.17 30.93 -27.81
CA ARG A 24 -20.27 31.63 -26.87
C ARG A 24 -19.07 30.91 -26.21
N ARG A 25 -17.91 31.50 -26.52
CA ARG A 25 -16.78 31.79 -25.61
C ARG A 25 -17.18 31.92 -24.13
N VAL A 26 -16.45 31.25 -23.24
CA VAL A 26 -16.13 31.77 -21.91
C VAL A 26 -14.65 31.50 -21.63
N THR A 27 -13.93 32.63 -21.58
CA THR A 27 -12.59 32.86 -21.04
C THR A 27 -12.57 32.63 -19.52
N VAL A 28 -11.37 32.69 -18.93
CA VAL A 28 -10.99 32.98 -17.53
C VAL A 28 -10.23 31.76 -16.95
N GLY A 29 -8.96 31.84 -16.52
CA GLY A 29 -8.14 32.99 -16.15
C GLY A 29 -7.79 32.93 -14.65
N VAL A 30 -6.53 32.58 -14.36
CA VAL A 30 -5.71 32.94 -13.17
C VAL A 30 -6.29 32.68 -11.78
N ALA A 31 -5.65 31.78 -11.02
CA ALA A 31 -5.78 31.68 -9.57
C ALA A 31 -4.52 32.23 -8.88
N ILE A 32 -4.58 33.49 -8.44
CA ILE A 32 -3.76 34.04 -7.33
C ILE A 32 -4.67 34.95 -6.48
N ALA A 33 -4.58 34.74 -5.16
CA ALA A 33 -5.03 35.56 -4.03
C ALA A 33 -6.52 35.61 -3.67
N ALA A 34 -6.85 35.12 -2.45
CA ALA A 34 -7.57 35.89 -1.44
C ALA A 34 -7.60 35.18 -0.08
N VAL A 35 -6.77 35.66 0.84
CA VAL A 35 -7.12 35.80 2.26
C VAL A 35 -8.23 36.86 2.34
N VAL A 36 -9.19 36.69 3.27
CA VAL A 36 -10.37 37.55 3.57
C VAL A 36 -11.65 37.23 2.78
N ALA A 37 -12.57 36.45 3.37
CA ALA A 37 -14.04 36.62 3.35
C ALA A 37 -14.76 35.44 4.03
N ALA A 38 -14.86 35.45 5.36
CA ALA A 38 -15.70 34.52 6.13
C ALA A 38 -16.97 35.25 6.64
N TRP A 39 -17.78 35.78 5.72
CA TRP A 39 -19.13 36.28 5.97
C TRP A 39 -19.93 36.10 4.68
N SER A 40 -20.64 34.97 4.54
CA SER A 40 -21.83 34.75 3.67
C SER A 40 -22.21 33.26 3.69
N GLY A 41 -22.85 32.83 4.77
CA GLY A 41 -23.61 31.59 4.82
C GLY A 41 -25.03 31.92 5.26
N LEU A 42 -25.87 32.33 4.31
CA LEU A 42 -27.32 32.47 4.49
C LEU A 42 -27.97 31.60 3.41
N PHE A 43 -29.02 30.89 3.81
CA PHE A 43 -29.87 29.98 3.03
C PHE A 43 -29.46 28.50 3.00
N GLY A 44 -29.49 27.88 4.19
CA GLY A 44 -29.91 26.47 4.35
C GLY A 44 -31.43 26.39 4.56
N PRO A 45 -32.04 25.18 4.43
CA PRO A 45 -33.50 25.01 4.39
C PRO A 45 -34.16 25.41 5.71
N ALA A 46 -35.41 25.88 5.62
CA ALA A 46 -36.23 26.35 6.72
C ALA A 46 -36.27 25.34 7.87
N GLY A 47 -35.54 25.64 8.94
CA GLY A 47 -35.66 24.97 10.22
C GLY A 47 -37.02 25.26 10.84
N GLU A 48 -37.54 24.28 11.56
CA GLU A 48 -38.73 24.37 12.39
C GLU A 48 -38.72 25.68 13.19
N SER A 49 -39.78 26.48 13.05
CA SER A 49 -39.97 27.73 13.75
C SER A 49 -40.05 27.47 15.25
N SER A 50 -38.92 27.62 15.94
CA SER A 50 -38.88 27.85 17.39
C SER A 50 -39.82 29.02 17.69
N ALA A 51 -40.75 28.85 18.63
CA ALA A 51 -41.64 29.93 19.03
C ALA A 51 -40.80 31.13 19.52
N ALA A 52 -40.97 32.30 18.89
CA ALA A 52 -40.24 33.51 19.23
C ALA A 52 -40.37 33.84 20.72
N GLU A 53 -39.25 34.19 21.37
CA GLU A 53 -39.22 34.42 22.80
C GLU A 53 -39.76 35.82 23.15
N ARG A 54 -40.42 35.96 24.31
CA ARG A 54 -40.99 37.25 24.77
C ARG A 54 -40.03 37.99 25.70
N TRP A 55 -39.75 39.24 25.37
CA TRP A 55 -38.82 40.12 26.08
C TRP A 55 -39.54 41.38 26.56
N THR A 56 -39.62 41.60 27.87
CA THR A 56 -40.37 42.73 28.46
C THR A 56 -39.43 43.71 29.16
N SER A 57 -39.64 45.01 28.90
CA SER A 57 -38.92 46.11 29.56
C SER A 57 -39.26 46.21 31.05
N LEU A 58 -38.34 46.73 31.87
CA LEU A 58 -38.44 46.80 33.33
C LEU A 58 -39.70 47.51 33.83
N ASP A 59 -40.17 48.52 33.10
CA ASP A 59 -41.38 49.31 33.37
C ASP A 59 -42.68 48.63 32.87
N GLY A 60 -42.56 47.49 32.18
CA GLY A 60 -43.68 46.75 31.59
C GLY A 60 -44.34 47.44 30.39
N SER A 61 -43.80 48.57 29.92
CA SER A 61 -44.43 49.38 28.86
C SER A 61 -44.25 48.80 27.46
N SER A 62 -43.26 47.92 27.28
CA SER A 62 -42.97 47.29 26.00
C SER A 62 -42.65 45.81 26.17
N THR A 63 -43.29 44.97 25.35
CA THR A 63 -42.99 43.55 25.19
C THR A 63 -42.75 43.29 23.71
N VAL A 64 -41.63 42.65 23.38
CA VAL A 64 -41.31 42.27 22.00
C VAL A 64 -41.14 40.76 21.91
N GLU A 65 -41.62 40.19 20.81
CA GLU A 65 -41.31 38.82 20.41
C GLU A 65 -40.09 38.87 19.50
N ALA A 66 -38.99 38.24 19.93
CA ALA A 66 -37.72 38.29 19.24
C ALA A 66 -36.87 37.06 19.59
N ASP A 67 -36.01 36.65 18.67
CA ASP A 67 -35.11 35.52 18.85
C ASP A 67 -33.82 35.96 19.53
N PHE A 68 -33.36 35.18 20.51
CA PHE A 68 -32.09 35.42 21.17
C PHE A 68 -30.89 35.15 20.25
N ILE A 69 -30.08 36.18 19.98
CA ILE A 69 -28.83 36.05 19.19
C ILE A 69 -27.62 35.86 20.08
N GLY A 70 -27.56 36.56 21.21
CA GLY A 70 -26.44 36.45 22.14
C GLY A 70 -26.43 37.46 23.27
N LEU A 71 -25.51 37.23 24.21
CA LEU A 71 -25.24 38.12 25.33
C LEU A 71 -23.80 38.66 25.22
N TRP A 72 -23.65 39.98 25.14
CA TRP A 72 -22.35 40.67 25.11
C TRP A 72 -22.25 41.63 26.29
N GLY A 73 -21.38 41.32 27.25
CA GLY A 73 -21.32 42.06 28.51
C GLY A 73 -22.65 41.96 29.25
N ASN A 74 -23.27 43.11 29.54
CA ASN A 74 -24.59 43.19 30.18
C ASN A 74 -25.74 43.46 29.18
N ASN A 75 -25.53 43.22 27.89
CA ASN A 75 -26.52 43.50 26.85
C ASN A 75 -26.94 42.22 26.13
N VAL A 76 -28.25 42.03 25.99
CA VAL A 76 -28.88 41.00 25.17
C VAL A 76 -29.07 41.55 23.78
N VAL A 77 -28.72 40.76 22.77
CA VAL A 77 -29.02 41.09 21.37
C VAL A 77 -30.09 40.14 20.86
N LEU A 78 -31.12 40.75 20.32
CA LEU A 78 -32.34 40.11 19.88
C LEU A 78 -32.55 40.40 18.39
N GLU A 79 -33.04 39.41 17.65
CA GLU A 79 -33.47 39.55 16.27
C GLU A 79 -35.00 39.55 16.23
N LEU A 80 -35.57 40.67 15.78
CA LEU A 80 -37.01 40.83 15.62
C LEU A 80 -37.45 40.12 14.33
N PRO A 81 -38.76 39.85 14.14
CA PRO A 81 -39.28 39.37 12.85
C PRO A 81 -38.84 40.29 11.69
N GLY A 82 -37.96 39.77 10.83
CA GLY A 82 -37.29 40.52 9.74
C GLY A 82 -35.79 40.73 9.99
N PRO A 83 -35.06 41.51 9.17
CA PRO A 83 -33.61 41.67 9.29
C PRO A 83 -33.17 42.69 10.36
N ARG A 84 -34.00 42.94 11.38
CA ARG A 84 -33.78 43.99 12.38
C ARG A 84 -33.25 43.41 13.68
N ARG A 85 -32.12 43.94 14.15
CA ARG A 85 -31.50 43.56 15.44
C ARG A 85 -31.61 44.69 16.44
N VAL A 86 -31.88 44.34 17.69
CA VAL A 86 -31.95 45.29 18.81
C VAL A 86 -31.06 44.80 19.93
N THR A 87 -30.37 45.74 20.57
CA THR A 87 -29.54 45.48 21.76
C THR A 87 -30.23 46.10 22.96
N VAL A 88 -30.52 45.29 23.97
CA VAL A 88 -31.20 45.72 25.20
C VAL A 88 -30.32 45.39 26.39
N SER A 89 -30.11 46.35 27.29
CA SER A 89 -29.42 46.07 28.55
C SER A 89 -30.26 45.12 29.41
N VAL A 90 -29.62 44.10 29.98
CA VAL A 90 -30.26 43.16 30.92
C VAL A 90 -30.88 43.92 32.09
N ASP A 91 -30.26 45.01 32.54
CA ASP A 91 -30.77 45.84 33.63
C ASP A 91 -32.08 46.55 33.26
N ASN A 92 -32.40 46.68 31.98
CA ASN A 92 -33.65 47.29 31.51
C ASN A 92 -34.75 46.27 31.23
N LEU A 93 -34.56 44.99 31.56
CA LEU A 93 -35.56 43.92 31.42
C LEU A 93 -36.23 43.58 32.76
N ILE A 94 -37.46 43.04 32.73
CA ILE A 94 -38.09 42.47 33.93
C ILE A 94 -37.33 41.23 34.43
N ALA A 95 -37.61 40.80 35.67
CA ALA A 95 -36.93 39.66 36.30
C ALA A 95 -36.96 38.38 35.44
N ASP A 96 -38.12 38.04 34.86
CA ASP A 96 -38.25 36.81 34.04
C ASP A 96 -37.38 36.87 32.78
N SER A 97 -37.45 37.97 32.02
CA SER A 97 -36.61 38.17 30.82
C SER A 97 -35.11 38.28 31.16
N ARG A 98 -34.74 38.77 32.36
CA ARG A 98 -33.35 38.73 32.85
C ARG A 98 -32.87 37.31 33.12
N ILE A 99 -33.69 36.50 33.80
CA ILE A 99 -33.37 35.10 34.09
C ILE A 99 -33.23 34.33 32.77
N GLN A 100 -34.15 34.56 31.83
CA GLN A 100 -34.09 33.98 30.49
C GLN A 100 -32.83 34.39 29.72
N ALA A 101 -32.49 35.69 29.69
CA ALA A 101 -31.28 36.21 29.06
C ALA A 101 -30.01 35.52 29.59
N ARG A 102 -29.91 35.38 30.92
CA ARG A 102 -28.77 34.73 31.58
C ARG A 102 -28.71 33.25 31.25
N ARG A 103 -29.84 32.53 31.31
CA ARG A 103 -29.93 31.11 30.96
C ARG A 103 -29.52 30.85 29.51
N LEU A 104 -30.07 31.60 28.55
CA LEU A 104 -29.73 31.45 27.14
C LEU A 104 -28.28 31.85 26.85
N GLY A 105 -27.76 32.89 27.53
CA GLY A 105 -26.35 33.27 27.44
C GLY A 105 -25.39 32.23 28.04
N GLU A 106 -25.77 31.54 29.11
CA GLU A 106 -25.03 30.39 29.66
C GLU A 106 -25.06 29.19 28.72
N GLU A 107 -26.22 28.85 28.17
CA GLU A 107 -26.37 27.77 27.20
C GLU A 107 -25.56 28.01 25.93
N GLN A 108 -25.61 29.22 25.37
CA GLN A 108 -24.81 29.58 24.20
C GLN A 108 -23.31 29.56 24.50
N ARG A 109 -22.88 30.01 25.68
CA ARG A 109 -21.47 29.89 26.12
C ARG A 109 -21.04 28.43 26.22
N ARG A 110 -21.88 27.56 26.80
CA ARG A 110 -21.63 26.11 26.88
C ARG A 110 -21.52 25.50 25.49
N LYS A 111 -22.49 25.73 24.59
CA LYS A 111 -22.46 25.25 23.20
C LYS A 111 -21.22 25.73 22.43
N ARG A 112 -20.82 26.99 22.60
CA ARG A 112 -19.59 27.53 22.00
C ARG A 112 -18.33 26.87 22.57
N ALA A 113 -18.29 26.60 23.87
CA ALA A 113 -17.17 25.90 24.50
C ALA A 113 -17.05 24.46 24.00
N GLU A 114 -18.18 23.72 23.94
CA GLU A 114 -18.27 22.37 23.38
C GLU A 114 -17.84 22.34 21.91
N LEU A 115 -18.31 23.28 21.09
CA LEU A 115 -17.91 23.38 19.68
C LEU A 115 -16.41 23.67 19.54
N ARG A 116 -15.85 24.58 20.35
CA ARG A 116 -14.39 24.85 20.34
C ARG A 116 -13.61 23.61 20.75
N GLN A 117 -14.03 22.88 21.78
CA GLN A 117 -13.39 21.64 22.20
C GLN A 117 -13.44 20.60 21.08
N ARG A 118 -14.57 20.46 20.38
CA ARG A 118 -14.70 19.57 19.23
C ARG A 118 -13.77 19.95 18.09
N ILE A 119 -13.78 21.22 17.66
CA ILE A 119 -12.88 21.73 16.61
C ILE A 119 -11.41 21.53 17.00
N GLN A 120 -11.06 21.77 18.27
CA GLN A 120 -9.69 21.59 18.76
C GLN A 120 -9.30 20.11 18.80
N ALA A 121 -10.22 19.22 19.17
CA ALA A 121 -10.01 17.77 19.12
C ALA A 121 -9.84 17.28 17.68
N GLU A 122 -10.70 17.70 16.76
CA GLU A 122 -10.61 17.40 15.33
C GLU A 122 -9.31 17.93 14.71
N ALA A 123 -8.91 19.16 15.04
CA ALA A 123 -7.65 19.73 14.56
C ALA A 123 -6.43 18.99 15.13
N LYS A 124 -6.48 18.60 16.42
CA LYS A 124 -5.42 17.80 17.05
C LYS A 124 -5.34 16.41 16.42
N GLU A 125 -6.48 15.80 16.13
CA GLU A 125 -6.55 14.52 15.44
C GLU A 125 -6.01 14.65 14.01
N ALA A 126 -6.44 15.64 13.25
CA ALA A 126 -5.97 15.88 11.88
C ALA A 126 -4.45 16.15 11.83
N ALA A 127 -3.89 16.77 12.87
CA ALA A 127 -2.46 16.99 13.02
C ALA A 127 -1.69 15.76 13.54
N ALA A 128 -2.37 14.76 14.10
CA ALA A 128 -1.74 13.57 14.65
C ALA A 128 -1.06 12.74 13.54
N PRO A 129 0.04 12.05 13.86
CA PRO A 129 0.82 11.32 12.86
C PRO A 129 0.11 10.08 12.29
N ALA A 130 -0.77 9.45 13.08
CA ALA A 130 -1.58 8.32 12.67
C ALA A 130 -2.97 8.35 13.34
N PRO A 131 -3.97 7.66 12.76
CA PRO A 131 -5.21 7.34 13.45
C PRO A 131 -4.98 6.44 14.67
N THR A 132 -5.94 6.42 15.59
CA THR A 132 -5.92 5.55 16.78
C THR A 132 -7.31 4.90 16.93
N PRO A 133 -7.42 3.55 16.90
CA PRO A 133 -6.34 2.58 16.71
C PRO A 133 -5.74 2.63 15.30
N LEU A 134 -4.55 2.01 15.14
CA LEU A 134 -3.95 1.84 13.82
C LEU A 134 -4.85 0.93 12.95
N PRO A 135 -5.03 1.24 11.66
CA PRO A 135 -5.74 0.34 10.76
C PRO A 135 -4.95 -0.97 10.63
N ALA A 136 -5.66 -2.08 10.79
CA ALA A 136 -5.15 -3.42 10.52
C ALA A 136 -5.88 -3.97 9.29
N PRO A 137 -5.18 -4.72 8.41
CA PRO A 137 -5.85 -5.42 7.32
C PRO A 137 -6.84 -6.48 7.84
N PRO A 138 -7.82 -6.87 7.02
CA PRO A 138 -8.72 -7.96 7.38
C PRO A 138 -7.95 -9.27 7.59
N THR A 139 -8.42 -10.10 8.52
CA THR A 139 -7.87 -11.44 8.73
C THR A 139 -8.26 -12.34 7.55
N PRO A 140 -7.28 -13.00 6.87
CA PRO A 140 -7.56 -13.87 5.75
C PRO A 140 -8.16 -15.20 6.23
N PRO A 141 -8.70 -16.03 5.30
CA PRO A 141 -9.06 -17.41 5.61
C PRO A 141 -7.86 -18.15 6.21
N PRO A 142 -8.06 -19.06 7.18
CA PRO A 142 -6.95 -19.76 7.81
C PRO A 142 -6.21 -20.67 6.83
N TYR A 143 -4.92 -20.88 7.07
CA TYR A 143 -4.06 -21.77 6.30
C TYR A 143 -4.69 -23.17 6.15
N GLN A 144 -4.68 -23.68 4.91
CA GLN A 144 -5.14 -25.02 4.60
C GLN A 144 -3.96 -25.84 4.11
N ARG A 145 -3.72 -27.00 4.74
CA ARG A 145 -2.68 -27.93 4.28
C ARG A 145 -3.03 -28.51 2.92
N LEU A 146 -1.99 -28.80 2.14
CA LEU A 146 -2.11 -29.52 0.88
C LEU A 146 -2.79 -30.87 1.11
N SER A 147 -3.86 -31.14 0.36
CA SER A 147 -4.49 -32.45 0.33
C SER A 147 -3.70 -33.38 -0.59
N SER A 148 -3.35 -34.58 -0.13
CA SER A 148 -2.53 -35.54 -0.88
C SER A 148 -3.28 -36.29 -2.00
N THR A 149 -4.46 -35.83 -2.41
CA THR A 149 -5.39 -36.58 -3.28
C THR A 149 -5.67 -35.92 -4.64
N GLY A 150 -4.92 -34.89 -5.02
CA GLY A 150 -5.08 -34.16 -6.29
C GLY A 150 -3.97 -34.44 -7.31
N GLY A 151 -4.26 -34.20 -8.60
CA GLY A 151 -3.24 -34.09 -9.65
C GLY A 151 -2.46 -32.78 -9.57
N LEU A 152 -1.55 -32.52 -10.51
CA LEU A 152 -0.69 -31.33 -10.47
C LEU A 152 -1.48 -30.02 -10.45
N LEU A 153 -2.53 -29.93 -11.27
CA LEU A 153 -3.37 -28.74 -11.34
C LEU A 153 -3.94 -28.37 -9.96
N ALA A 154 -4.43 -29.36 -9.21
CA ALA A 154 -5.00 -29.13 -7.89
C ALA A 154 -3.96 -28.63 -6.88
N GLN A 155 -2.70 -29.08 -6.98
CA GLN A 155 -1.61 -28.59 -6.13
C GLN A 155 -1.24 -27.14 -6.50
N LEU A 156 -1.22 -26.79 -7.79
CA LEU A 156 -0.93 -25.42 -8.25
C LEU A 156 -2.05 -24.45 -7.84
N GLU A 157 -3.31 -24.84 -8.02
CA GLU A 157 -4.48 -24.07 -7.57
C GLU A 157 -4.49 -23.89 -6.05
N TRP A 158 -4.13 -24.93 -5.29
CA TRP A 158 -3.97 -24.82 -3.84
C TRP A 158 -2.87 -23.82 -3.47
N MET A 159 -1.71 -23.88 -4.13
CA MET A 159 -0.60 -22.97 -3.87
C MET A 159 -0.98 -21.52 -4.18
N ASP A 160 -1.64 -21.26 -5.32
CA ASP A 160 -2.15 -19.94 -5.68
C ASP A 160 -3.16 -19.42 -4.64
N GLN A 161 -4.08 -20.28 -4.19
CA GLN A 161 -5.03 -19.92 -3.14
C GLN A 161 -4.35 -19.61 -1.80
N GLN A 162 -3.33 -20.38 -1.40
CA GLN A 162 -2.57 -20.07 -0.19
C GLN A 162 -1.79 -18.75 -0.35
N ASN A 163 -1.17 -18.49 -1.50
CA ASN A 163 -0.49 -17.23 -1.79
C ASN A 163 -1.43 -16.03 -1.68
N LYS A 164 -2.61 -16.10 -2.30
CA LYS A 164 -3.67 -15.07 -2.21
C LYS A 164 -4.15 -14.84 -0.79
N ASN A 165 -4.20 -15.88 0.03
CA ASN A 165 -4.56 -15.78 1.44
C ASN A 165 -3.37 -15.35 2.34
N GLY A 166 -2.19 -15.11 1.75
CA GLY A 166 -0.99 -14.69 2.46
C GLY A 166 -0.17 -15.80 3.09
N HIS A 167 -0.47 -17.06 2.79
CA HIS A 167 0.14 -18.25 3.38
C HIS A 167 1.27 -18.88 2.55
N GLY A 168 1.84 -18.12 1.60
CA GLY A 168 2.79 -18.65 0.62
C GLY A 168 4.02 -19.32 1.21
N LEU A 169 4.59 -18.78 2.30
CA LEU A 169 5.81 -19.33 2.92
C LEU A 169 5.58 -20.72 3.53
N ILE A 170 4.52 -20.89 4.32
CA ILE A 170 4.20 -22.19 4.91
C ILE A 170 3.68 -23.16 3.85
N ALA A 171 2.94 -22.68 2.84
CA ALA A 171 2.49 -23.50 1.73
C ALA A 171 3.66 -24.05 0.90
N ALA A 172 4.66 -23.21 0.59
CA ALA A 172 5.89 -23.63 -0.08
C ALA A 172 6.61 -24.71 0.73
N PHE A 173 6.77 -24.52 2.04
CA PHE A 173 7.41 -25.51 2.91
C PHE A 173 6.62 -26.83 2.98
N ASP A 174 5.31 -26.77 3.20
CA ASP A 174 4.45 -27.97 3.30
C ASP A 174 4.26 -28.68 1.93
N SER A 175 4.59 -28.02 0.81
CA SER A 175 4.59 -28.64 -0.52
C SER A 175 5.82 -29.51 -0.81
N LEU A 176 6.85 -29.43 0.04
CA LEU A 176 8.07 -30.21 -0.11
C LEU A 176 7.90 -31.63 0.46
N PRO A 177 8.54 -32.65 -0.13
CA PRO A 177 8.76 -33.95 0.48
C PRO A 177 9.38 -33.84 1.89
N LEU A 178 9.05 -34.80 2.78
CA LEU A 178 9.47 -34.74 4.19
C LEU A 178 11.00 -34.76 4.36
N ASN A 179 11.72 -35.51 3.53
CA ASN A 179 13.18 -35.49 3.50
C ASN A 179 13.72 -34.09 3.13
N TYR A 180 13.12 -33.41 2.15
CA TYR A 180 13.52 -32.07 1.74
C TYR A 180 13.23 -31.04 2.83
N GLN A 181 12.10 -31.17 3.53
CA GLN A 181 11.78 -30.35 4.71
C GLN A 181 12.86 -30.50 5.80
N ASN A 182 13.30 -31.73 6.06
CA ASN A 182 14.35 -32.01 7.05
C ASN A 182 15.71 -31.45 6.62
N ASP A 183 16.04 -31.50 5.33
CA ASP A 183 17.27 -30.90 4.79
C ASP A 183 17.26 -29.38 4.96
N LEU A 184 16.16 -28.70 4.64
CA LEU A 184 16.03 -27.26 4.86
C LEU A 184 16.12 -26.89 6.34
N GLU A 185 15.51 -27.67 7.23
CA GLU A 185 15.63 -27.43 8.67
C GLU A 185 17.08 -27.59 9.15
N ARG A 186 17.79 -28.60 8.66
CA ARG A 186 19.22 -28.82 8.95
C ARG A 186 20.09 -27.66 8.45
N LEU A 187 19.90 -27.24 7.20
CA LEU A 187 20.58 -26.09 6.62
C LEU A 187 20.30 -24.82 7.40
N LEU A 188 19.04 -24.56 7.78
CA LEU A 188 18.68 -23.38 8.55
C LEU A 188 19.40 -23.34 9.89
N ARG A 189 19.46 -24.47 10.60
CA ARG A 189 20.19 -24.57 11.89
C ARG A 189 21.68 -24.28 11.70
N MET A 190 22.29 -24.77 10.61
CA MET A 190 23.67 -24.45 10.26
C MET A 190 23.85 -22.96 9.96
N SER A 191 22.96 -22.36 9.17
CA SER A 191 22.97 -20.94 8.84
C SER A 191 22.85 -20.06 10.08
N VAL A 192 21.92 -20.39 11.00
CA VAL A 192 21.74 -19.65 12.26
C VAL A 192 23.00 -19.69 13.12
N ALA A 193 23.74 -20.81 13.13
CA ALA A 193 25.02 -20.89 13.83
C ALA A 193 26.11 -19.99 13.22
N LYS A 194 25.97 -19.61 11.95
CA LYS A 194 26.91 -18.74 11.22
C LYS A 194 26.51 -17.27 11.21
N LEU A 195 25.32 -16.92 11.69
CA LEU A 195 24.81 -15.55 11.73
C LEU A 195 25.49 -14.73 12.84
N ASP A 196 25.90 -13.50 12.51
CA ASP A 196 26.07 -12.47 13.54
C ASP A 196 24.69 -12.00 13.96
N MET A 197 24.24 -12.51 15.12
CA MET A 197 22.94 -12.16 15.68
C MET A 197 22.81 -10.67 15.99
N GLN A 198 23.90 -9.99 16.36
CA GLN A 198 23.85 -8.57 16.66
C GLN A 198 23.68 -7.75 15.37
N GLY A 199 24.52 -8.01 14.37
CA GLY A 199 24.42 -7.39 13.05
C GLY A 199 23.06 -7.64 12.40
N MET A 200 22.57 -8.88 12.45
CA MET A 200 21.25 -9.22 11.93
C MET A 200 20.13 -8.44 12.64
N ARG A 201 20.16 -8.34 13.98
CA ARG A 201 19.18 -7.54 14.72
C ARG A 201 19.22 -6.07 14.34
N GLN A 202 20.40 -5.50 14.07
CA GLN A 202 20.52 -4.13 13.59
C GLN A 202 19.88 -3.96 12.20
N VAL A 203 20.14 -4.89 11.27
CA VAL A 203 19.52 -4.89 9.94
C VAL A 203 18.00 -4.98 10.05
N LEU A 204 17.49 -5.94 10.82
CA LEU A 204 16.05 -6.12 11.06
C LEU A 204 15.43 -4.88 11.70
N SER A 205 16.10 -4.26 12.68
CA SER A 205 15.63 -3.04 13.34
C SER A 205 15.53 -1.86 12.36
N SER A 206 16.50 -1.74 11.45
CA SER A 206 16.51 -0.69 10.42
C SER A 206 15.33 -0.86 9.45
N VAL A 207 15.09 -2.10 8.99
CA VAL A 207 13.96 -2.41 8.10
C VAL A 207 12.61 -2.28 8.82
N HIS A 208 12.50 -2.78 10.04
CA HIS A 208 11.34 -2.63 10.90
C HIS A 208 10.98 -1.15 11.11
N SER A 209 11.98 -0.28 11.28
CA SER A 209 11.79 1.16 11.45
C SER A 209 11.14 1.83 10.23
N VAL A 210 11.36 1.29 9.01
CA VAL A 210 10.62 1.73 7.81
C VAL A 210 9.13 1.42 7.96
N GLY A 211 8.80 0.18 8.31
CA GLY A 211 7.43 -0.26 8.52
C GLY A 211 6.73 0.53 9.63
N ASP A 212 7.40 0.71 10.76
CA ASP A 212 6.88 1.49 11.89
C ASP A 212 6.64 2.96 11.51
N LEU A 213 7.57 3.59 10.78
CA LEU A 213 7.39 4.96 10.29
C LEU A 213 6.18 5.08 9.37
N ILE A 214 6.02 4.17 8.40
CA ILE A 214 4.89 4.20 7.47
C ILE A 214 3.56 4.10 8.22
N VAL A 215 3.46 3.18 9.17
CA VAL A 215 2.22 2.91 9.92
C VAL A 215 1.91 4.02 10.92
N THR A 216 2.91 4.45 11.71
CA THR A 216 2.73 5.41 12.81
C THR A 216 2.71 6.87 12.35
N ARG A 217 3.29 7.17 11.18
CA ARG A 217 3.31 8.51 10.58
C ARG A 217 2.45 8.60 9.32
N GLN A 218 1.53 7.66 9.09
CA GLN A 218 0.73 7.59 7.85
C GLN A 218 0.05 8.91 7.46
N ARG A 219 -0.55 9.66 8.40
CA ARG A 219 -1.22 10.94 8.07
C ARG A 219 -0.20 11.96 7.56
N TRP A 220 1.02 11.93 8.09
CA TRP A 220 2.11 12.79 7.65
C TRP A 220 2.70 12.31 6.31
N VAL A 221 2.92 11.01 6.13
CA VAL A 221 3.35 10.41 4.85
C VAL A 221 2.40 10.81 3.73
N PHE A 222 1.09 10.57 3.89
CA PHE A 222 0.09 10.80 2.84
C PHE A 222 -0.33 12.26 2.67
N SER A 223 0.07 13.15 3.58
CA SER A 223 -0.10 14.60 3.41
C SER A 223 1.08 15.26 2.68
N HIS A 224 2.13 14.51 2.35
CA HIS A 224 3.33 15.06 1.71
C HIS A 224 3.01 15.76 0.37
N PRO A 225 3.56 16.96 0.09
CA PRO A 225 3.25 17.72 -1.13
C PRO A 225 3.47 16.94 -2.44
N ARG A 226 4.48 16.07 -2.50
CA ARG A 226 4.77 15.24 -3.68
C ARG A 226 3.65 14.24 -4.03
N LEU A 227 2.85 13.82 -3.05
CA LEU A 227 1.71 12.93 -3.28
C LEU A 227 0.43 13.67 -3.69
N GLN A 228 0.39 15.00 -3.52
CA GLN A 228 -0.78 15.80 -3.87
C GLN A 228 -1.03 15.88 -5.39
N GLY A 229 0.00 15.60 -6.20
CA GLY A 229 -0.11 15.55 -7.65
C GLY A 229 -0.69 14.23 -8.20
N ILE A 230 -0.88 13.22 -7.34
CA ILE A 230 -1.49 11.93 -7.71
C ILE A 230 -3.01 12.07 -7.63
N ASP A 231 -3.71 11.49 -8.61
CA ASP A 231 -5.18 11.37 -8.60
C ASP A 231 -5.69 10.74 -7.30
N ALA A 232 -6.92 11.07 -6.90
CA ALA A 232 -7.48 10.63 -5.61
C ALA A 232 -7.56 9.11 -5.51
N ASP A 233 -8.05 8.43 -6.55
CA ASP A 233 -8.22 6.98 -6.54
C ASP A 233 -6.86 6.28 -6.49
N ALA A 234 -5.91 6.73 -7.32
CA ALA A 234 -4.55 6.21 -7.33
C ALA A 234 -3.80 6.45 -6.00
N ARG A 235 -4.08 7.57 -5.32
CA ARG A 235 -3.52 7.88 -4.00
C ARG A 235 -4.08 6.96 -2.92
N ASP A 236 -5.36 6.64 -2.98
CA ASP A 236 -6.00 5.73 -2.03
C ASP A 236 -5.49 4.29 -2.22
N THR A 237 -5.33 3.82 -3.46
CA THR A 237 -4.68 2.53 -3.74
C THR A 237 -3.22 2.52 -3.26
N LEU A 238 -2.44 3.55 -3.58
CA LEU A 238 -1.06 3.67 -3.10
C LEU A 238 -0.99 3.68 -1.56
N LYS A 239 -1.94 4.36 -0.92
CA LYS A 239 -2.04 4.41 0.53
C LYS A 239 -2.32 3.04 1.12
N SER A 240 -3.28 2.32 0.57
CA SER A 240 -3.57 0.95 0.99
C SER A 240 -2.34 0.06 0.84
N LEU A 241 -1.60 0.20 -0.27
CA LEU A 241 -0.46 -0.68 -0.58
C LEU A 241 0.71 -0.42 0.34
N LEU A 242 1.05 0.86 0.51
CA LEU A 242 2.10 1.26 1.44
C LEU A 242 1.75 0.90 2.87
N LEU A 243 0.48 0.99 3.28
CA LEU A 243 0.07 0.55 4.63
C LEU A 243 0.20 -0.96 4.79
N SER A 244 -0.19 -1.77 3.81
CA SER A 244 -0.03 -3.23 3.87
C SER A 244 1.44 -3.63 3.86
N ILE A 245 2.28 -2.99 3.03
CA ILE A 245 3.74 -3.21 3.06
C ILE A 245 4.34 -2.73 4.39
N GLY A 246 3.95 -1.56 4.89
CA GLY A 246 4.43 -1.03 6.16
C GLY A 246 4.07 -1.94 7.33
N GLY A 247 2.85 -2.47 7.33
CA GLY A 247 2.40 -3.49 8.27
C GLY A 247 3.17 -4.81 8.15
N LEU A 248 3.42 -5.28 6.93
CA LEU A 248 4.24 -6.47 6.67
C LEU A 248 5.65 -6.34 7.24
N LEU A 249 6.32 -5.21 6.99
CA LEU A 249 7.67 -4.95 7.49
C LEU A 249 7.68 -4.83 9.02
N ARG A 250 6.68 -4.14 9.58
CA ARG A 250 6.54 -3.94 11.02
C ARG A 250 6.26 -5.27 11.74
N ASP A 251 5.21 -5.98 11.37
CA ASP A 251 4.77 -7.16 12.10
C ASP A 251 5.59 -8.41 11.75
N GLY A 252 6.17 -8.42 10.54
CA GLY A 252 6.94 -9.53 10.00
C GLY A 252 8.41 -9.53 10.38
N ILE A 253 9.03 -8.34 10.39
CA ILE A 253 10.49 -8.17 10.53
C ILE A 253 10.85 -7.59 11.91
N ASP A 254 9.88 -7.51 12.83
CA ASP A 254 10.15 -7.19 14.23
C ASP A 254 11.20 -8.17 14.81
N PRO A 255 12.41 -7.68 15.17
CA PRO A 255 13.50 -8.53 15.63
C PRO A 255 13.15 -9.27 16.94
N ASP A 256 12.29 -8.69 17.77
CA ASP A 256 11.90 -9.29 19.06
C ASP A 256 10.84 -10.38 18.87
N GLN A 257 10.01 -10.29 17.82
CA GLN A 257 9.02 -11.31 17.49
C GLN A 257 9.55 -12.40 16.55
N LEU A 258 10.48 -12.08 15.64
CA LEU A 258 11.10 -13.07 14.77
C LEU A 258 11.88 -14.13 15.55
N ARG A 259 12.51 -13.74 16.67
CA ARG A 259 13.22 -14.64 17.59
C ARG A 259 14.12 -15.62 16.82
N LEU A 260 14.99 -15.10 15.94
CA LEU A 260 15.84 -15.93 15.06
C LEU A 260 16.69 -16.93 15.85
N GLU A 261 17.05 -16.61 17.09
CA GLU A 261 17.77 -17.52 17.98
C GLU A 261 16.97 -18.80 18.25
N ALA A 262 15.64 -18.72 18.27
CA ALA A 262 14.75 -19.87 18.51
C ALA A 262 14.77 -20.88 17.35
N LEU A 263 15.16 -20.48 16.13
CA LEU A 263 15.31 -21.41 14.99
C LEU A 263 16.35 -22.50 15.25
N SER A 264 17.27 -22.28 16.20
CA SER A 264 18.24 -23.30 16.62
C SER A 264 17.61 -24.45 17.42
N THR A 265 16.36 -24.31 17.89
CA THR A 265 15.69 -25.30 18.76
C THR A 265 14.26 -25.63 18.34
N THR A 266 13.53 -24.67 17.77
CA THR A 266 12.13 -24.81 17.36
C THR A 266 12.06 -25.52 16.00
N PRO A 267 11.14 -26.48 15.79
CA PRO A 267 10.90 -27.05 14.47
C PRO A 267 10.56 -25.95 13.45
N LEU A 268 11.16 -25.99 12.26
CA LEU A 268 11.04 -24.91 11.27
C LEU A 268 9.58 -24.63 10.91
N ARG A 269 8.80 -25.70 10.72
CA ARG A 269 7.37 -25.60 10.42
C ARG A 269 6.57 -24.84 11.48
N THR A 270 6.88 -25.03 12.76
CA THR A 270 6.21 -24.33 13.87
C THR A 270 6.54 -22.85 13.84
N TRP A 271 7.81 -22.52 13.63
CA TRP A 271 8.24 -21.12 13.51
C TRP A 271 7.62 -20.44 12.28
N LEU A 272 7.52 -21.14 11.14
CA LEU A 272 6.84 -20.63 9.95
C LEU A 272 5.36 -20.34 10.18
N LEU A 273 4.64 -21.18 10.95
CA LEU A 273 3.24 -20.92 11.29
C LEU A 273 3.07 -19.69 12.20
N GLU A 274 3.99 -19.46 13.13
CA GLU A 274 3.98 -18.26 13.98
C GLU A 274 4.28 -16.98 13.16
N LEU A 275 5.20 -17.08 12.20
CA LEU A 275 5.48 -16.01 11.25
C LEU A 275 4.27 -15.75 10.34
N ASP A 276 3.72 -16.81 9.75
CA ASP A 276 2.56 -16.79 8.86
C ASP A 276 1.36 -16.06 9.48
N GLY A 277 1.02 -16.36 10.73
CA GLY A 277 -0.10 -15.70 11.42
C GLY A 277 0.06 -14.18 11.53
N ARG A 278 1.30 -13.65 11.48
CA ARG A 278 1.59 -12.22 11.47
C ARG A 278 1.60 -11.63 10.07
N LEU A 279 2.14 -12.36 9.09
CA LEU A 279 2.33 -11.87 7.72
C LEU A 279 1.06 -11.97 6.87
N ALA A 280 0.27 -13.04 7.04
CA ALA A 280 -0.79 -13.41 6.12
C ALA A 280 -1.82 -12.28 5.87
N PRO A 281 -2.30 -11.53 6.89
CA PRO A 281 -3.21 -10.41 6.67
C PRO A 281 -2.65 -9.32 5.75
N HIS A 282 -1.36 -9.03 5.88
CA HIS A 282 -0.69 -8.00 5.06
C HIS A 282 -0.45 -8.49 3.64
N ILE A 283 0.02 -9.73 3.48
CA ILE A 283 0.26 -10.33 2.16
C ILE A 283 -1.06 -10.47 1.40
N ALA A 284 -2.12 -10.96 2.03
CA ALA A 284 -3.44 -11.08 1.40
C ALA A 284 -3.96 -9.72 0.92
N SER A 285 -3.79 -8.69 1.74
CA SER A 285 -4.15 -7.32 1.36
C SER A 285 -3.32 -6.79 0.19
N ILE A 286 -2.03 -7.15 0.09
CA ILE A 286 -1.19 -6.79 -1.07
C ILE A 286 -1.72 -7.48 -2.33
N TYR A 287 -2.04 -8.77 -2.29
CA TYR A 287 -2.60 -9.50 -3.43
C TYR A 287 -3.93 -8.89 -3.91
N GLU A 288 -4.86 -8.62 -3.00
CA GLU A 288 -6.14 -7.97 -3.34
C GLU A 288 -5.92 -6.64 -4.07
N GLN A 289 -4.96 -5.84 -3.60
CA GLN A 289 -4.65 -4.55 -4.22
C GLN A 289 -3.92 -4.68 -5.56
N MET A 290 -3.08 -5.69 -5.73
CA MET A 290 -2.46 -6.00 -7.02
C MET A 290 -3.52 -6.40 -8.06
N GLU A 291 -4.52 -7.19 -7.68
CA GLU A 291 -5.65 -7.52 -8.54
C GLU A 291 -6.47 -6.27 -8.91
N MET A 292 -6.71 -5.37 -7.95
CA MET A 292 -7.36 -4.07 -8.23
C MET A 292 -6.56 -3.19 -9.21
N LEU A 293 -5.23 -3.33 -9.25
CA LEU A 293 -4.35 -2.65 -10.21
C LEU A 293 -4.32 -3.36 -11.58
N GLY A 294 -5.06 -4.44 -11.76
CA GLY A 294 -5.09 -5.22 -13.00
C GLY A 294 -3.87 -6.13 -13.19
N ILE A 295 -3.12 -6.41 -12.11
CA ILE A 295 -2.06 -7.41 -12.15
C ILE A 295 -2.73 -8.78 -12.01
N GLU A 296 -2.81 -9.50 -13.12
CA GLU A 296 -3.47 -10.79 -13.18
C GLU A 296 -2.70 -11.86 -12.39
N SER A 297 -3.46 -12.74 -11.72
CA SER A 297 -2.90 -13.94 -11.10
C SER A 297 -2.43 -14.93 -12.16
N ALA A 298 -1.59 -15.87 -11.74
CA ALA A 298 -1.19 -16.98 -12.60
C ALA A 298 -2.42 -17.80 -13.03
N SER A 299 -2.42 -18.25 -14.28
CA SER A 299 -3.32 -19.31 -14.75
C SER A 299 -2.52 -20.52 -15.22
N TYR A 300 -3.11 -21.70 -15.08
CA TYR A 300 -2.41 -22.98 -15.28
C TYR A 300 -3.14 -23.82 -16.32
N GLU A 301 -2.39 -24.32 -17.31
CA GLU A 301 -2.89 -25.29 -18.27
C GLU A 301 -1.96 -26.51 -18.30
N VAL A 302 -2.45 -27.65 -17.81
CA VAL A 302 -1.72 -28.92 -17.87
C VAL A 302 -1.75 -29.46 -19.29
N LYS A 303 -0.60 -29.48 -19.97
CA LYS A 303 -0.46 -29.94 -21.36
C LYS A 303 -0.31 -31.46 -21.45
N ASP A 304 0.41 -32.04 -20.49
CA ASP A 304 0.63 -33.48 -20.36
C ASP A 304 0.77 -33.83 -18.87
N GLU A 305 0.20 -34.95 -18.44
CA GLU A 305 0.34 -35.49 -17.08
C GLU A 305 0.27 -37.02 -17.15
N LYS A 306 1.40 -37.69 -16.95
CA LYS A 306 1.51 -39.14 -17.04
C LYS A 306 2.72 -39.67 -16.25
N ASP A 307 2.55 -40.83 -15.63
CA ASP A 307 3.63 -41.60 -14.98
C ASP A 307 4.47 -40.77 -13.98
N GLY A 308 3.80 -39.88 -13.22
CA GLY A 308 4.46 -39.01 -12.24
C GLY A 308 5.28 -37.88 -12.87
N LYS A 309 5.01 -37.53 -14.12
CA LYS A 309 5.59 -36.38 -14.83
C LYS A 309 4.48 -35.54 -15.44
N ALA A 310 4.69 -34.24 -15.51
CA ALA A 310 3.73 -33.34 -16.15
C ALA A 310 4.41 -32.11 -16.73
N THR A 311 3.77 -31.51 -17.73
CA THR A 311 4.15 -30.23 -18.31
C THR A 311 2.99 -29.27 -18.17
N VAL A 312 3.24 -28.10 -17.60
CA VAL A 312 2.24 -27.06 -17.36
C VAL A 312 2.66 -25.78 -18.05
N GLU A 313 1.74 -25.17 -18.77
CA GLU A 313 1.86 -23.79 -19.24
C GLU A 313 1.29 -22.88 -18.15
N ILE A 314 2.16 -22.04 -17.58
CA ILE A 314 1.79 -21.00 -16.62
C ILE A 314 1.70 -19.68 -17.38
N SER A 315 0.56 -19.00 -17.27
CA SER A 315 0.36 -17.69 -17.90
C SER A 315 0.22 -16.59 -16.86
N TYR A 316 0.96 -15.50 -17.04
CA TYR A 316 0.88 -14.24 -16.28
C TYR A 316 0.46 -13.14 -17.26
N GLY A 317 -0.84 -12.92 -17.41
CA GLY A 317 -1.37 -12.11 -18.50
C GLY A 317 -0.93 -12.67 -19.87
N ASP A 318 -0.26 -11.83 -20.66
CA ASP A 318 0.22 -12.22 -21.99
C ASP A 318 1.51 -13.05 -21.99
N VAL A 319 2.19 -13.17 -20.84
CA VAL A 319 3.44 -13.94 -20.72
C VAL A 319 3.13 -15.39 -20.40
N LYS A 320 3.65 -16.31 -21.22
CA LYS A 320 3.47 -17.75 -21.05
C LYS A 320 4.81 -18.44 -20.84
N GLN A 321 4.89 -19.31 -19.85
CA GLN A 321 6.06 -20.13 -19.57
C GLN A 321 5.65 -21.59 -19.42
N SER A 322 6.38 -22.49 -20.09
CA SER A 322 6.21 -23.93 -19.91
C SER A 322 7.15 -24.44 -18.83
N MET A 323 6.63 -25.19 -17.86
CA MET A 323 7.40 -25.79 -16.78
C MET A 323 7.12 -27.29 -16.69
N ASN A 324 8.18 -28.05 -16.42
CA ASN A 324 8.09 -29.50 -16.23
C ASN A 324 8.09 -29.82 -14.73
N PHE A 325 7.27 -30.80 -14.36
CA PHE A 325 7.10 -31.28 -13.00
C PHE A 325 7.29 -32.79 -12.93
N ILE A 326 7.74 -33.26 -11.77
CA ILE A 326 7.91 -34.67 -11.43
C ILE A 326 7.31 -34.93 -10.05
N THR A 327 6.90 -36.16 -9.78
CA THR A 327 6.48 -36.57 -8.44
C THR A 327 7.67 -37.07 -7.63
N VAL A 328 7.89 -36.49 -6.46
CA VAL A 328 8.87 -36.94 -5.46
C VAL A 328 8.09 -37.25 -4.17
N ASP A 329 8.18 -38.49 -3.68
CA ASP A 329 7.42 -38.97 -2.51
C ASP A 329 5.91 -38.66 -2.54
N GLY A 330 5.32 -38.67 -3.75
CA GLY A 330 3.89 -38.42 -3.97
C GLY A 330 3.49 -36.94 -4.02
N LEU A 331 4.45 -36.01 -3.99
CA LEU A 331 4.22 -34.57 -4.15
C LEU A 331 4.78 -34.08 -5.48
N TRP A 332 4.10 -33.14 -6.13
CA TRP A 332 4.60 -32.54 -7.36
C TRP A 332 5.67 -31.49 -7.08
N MET A 333 6.80 -31.63 -7.77
CA MET A 333 7.95 -30.76 -7.65
C MET A 333 8.40 -30.31 -9.05
N PRO A 334 8.99 -29.12 -9.20
CA PRO A 334 9.68 -28.76 -10.44
C PRO A 334 10.68 -29.85 -10.83
N ALA A 335 10.83 -30.14 -12.11
CA ALA A 335 11.72 -31.20 -12.59
C ALA A 335 13.21 -30.95 -12.24
N GLU A 336 13.57 -29.71 -11.92
CA GLU A 336 14.89 -29.32 -11.42
C GLU A 336 15.12 -29.71 -9.95
N SER A 337 14.06 -30.06 -9.22
CA SER A 337 14.10 -30.50 -7.82
C SER A 337 14.07 -32.03 -7.68
N ASP A 338 14.55 -32.76 -8.69
CA ASP A 338 14.78 -34.20 -8.56
C ASP A 338 15.77 -34.51 -7.43
N ALA A 339 15.74 -35.76 -6.95
CA ALA A 339 16.46 -36.14 -5.75
C ALA A 339 17.98 -35.96 -5.87
N GLU A 340 18.56 -36.16 -7.06
CA GLU A 340 20.00 -36.03 -7.28
C GLU A 340 20.41 -34.55 -7.26
N LYS A 341 19.70 -33.70 -8.03
CA LYS A 341 19.96 -32.25 -8.07
C LYS A 341 19.69 -31.58 -6.73
N TRP A 342 18.65 -31.99 -6.02
CA TRP A 342 18.38 -31.52 -4.67
C TRP A 342 19.53 -31.84 -3.73
N ALA A 343 20.00 -33.10 -3.72
CA ALA A 343 21.11 -33.51 -2.87
C ALA A 343 22.42 -32.76 -3.21
N GLU A 344 22.72 -32.55 -4.49
CA GLU A 344 23.86 -31.75 -4.93
C GLU A 344 23.75 -30.29 -4.46
N ALA A 345 22.57 -29.69 -4.60
CA ALA A 345 22.30 -28.34 -4.09
C ALA A 345 22.52 -28.30 -2.57
N MET A 346 21.86 -29.16 -1.79
CA MET A 346 22.01 -29.20 -0.32
C MET A 346 23.47 -29.34 0.10
N LYS A 347 24.23 -30.23 -0.56
CA LYS A 347 25.66 -30.39 -0.30
C LYS A 347 26.47 -29.13 -0.59
N THR A 348 26.20 -28.45 -1.71
CA THR A 348 26.86 -27.20 -2.06
C THR A 348 26.63 -26.12 -1.01
N TRP A 349 25.38 -26.01 -0.50
CA TRP A 349 25.04 -25.10 0.59
C TRP A 349 25.74 -25.49 1.91
N GLU A 350 25.80 -26.78 2.24
CA GLU A 350 26.51 -27.28 3.42
C GLU A 350 28.01 -26.98 3.37
N ASP A 351 28.65 -27.24 2.23
CA ASP A 351 30.08 -26.99 2.01
C ASP A 351 30.38 -25.48 2.11
N THR A 352 29.50 -24.64 1.54
CA THR A 352 29.59 -23.17 1.65
C THR A 352 29.49 -22.70 3.09
N LEU A 353 28.51 -23.20 3.86
CA LEU A 353 28.34 -22.87 5.27
C LEU A 353 29.51 -23.37 6.12
N ALA A 354 30.07 -24.54 5.81
CA ALA A 354 31.24 -25.09 6.50
C ALA A 354 32.48 -24.22 6.30
N GLY A 355 32.67 -23.66 5.10
CA GLY A 355 33.74 -22.70 4.79
C GLY A 355 33.52 -21.29 5.34
N THR A 356 32.29 -20.95 5.73
CA THR A 356 31.94 -19.63 6.28
C THR A 356 32.34 -19.53 7.76
N ALA A 357 33.03 -18.45 8.13
CA ALA A 357 33.41 -18.22 9.53
C ALA A 357 32.18 -17.89 10.39
N ASP A 358 32.22 -18.24 11.68
CA ASP A 358 31.12 -17.96 12.60
C ASP A 358 30.91 -16.44 12.73
N GLY A 359 29.64 -16.02 12.70
CA GLY A 359 29.29 -14.59 12.70
C GLY A 359 29.55 -13.85 11.40
N SER A 360 29.99 -14.53 10.33
CA SER A 360 30.36 -13.86 9.07
C SER A 360 29.38 -14.06 7.91
N LEU A 361 28.25 -14.76 8.14
CA LEU A 361 27.30 -15.04 7.05
C LEU A 361 26.77 -13.78 6.35
N LEU A 362 26.76 -12.63 7.03
CA LEU A 362 26.38 -11.34 6.45
C LEU A 362 27.58 -10.41 6.17
N ALA A 363 28.79 -10.81 6.57
CA ALA A 363 29.95 -9.93 6.56
C ALA A 363 30.34 -9.50 5.14
N GLY A 364 30.50 -8.19 4.93
CA GLY A 364 30.85 -7.61 3.63
C GLY A 364 29.76 -7.68 2.57
N GLY A 365 28.55 -8.15 2.93
CA GLY A 365 27.42 -8.28 2.02
C GLY A 365 26.56 -7.01 1.96
N ALA A 366 25.64 -6.99 0.99
CA ALA A 366 24.67 -5.90 0.84
C ALA A 366 23.79 -5.66 2.08
N ALA A 367 23.60 -6.70 2.92
CA ALA A 367 22.84 -6.60 4.17
C ALA A 367 23.47 -5.61 5.18
N GLU A 368 24.80 -5.56 5.29
CA GLU A 368 25.49 -4.61 6.19
C GLU A 368 25.34 -3.15 5.75
N MET A 369 25.08 -2.93 4.46
CA MET A 369 24.83 -1.60 3.92
C MET A 369 23.43 -1.08 4.23
N VAL A 370 22.48 -1.95 4.60
CA VAL A 370 21.08 -1.58 4.83
C VAL A 370 20.94 -0.52 5.93
N PRO A 371 21.49 -0.69 7.15
CA PRO A 371 21.44 0.34 8.18
C PRO A 371 22.11 1.64 7.74
N LEU A 372 23.26 1.55 7.06
CA LEU A 372 24.00 2.73 6.57
C LEU A 372 23.21 3.56 5.57
N MET A 373 22.37 2.92 4.76
CA MET A 373 21.52 3.61 3.79
C MET A 373 20.21 4.13 4.41
N LEU A 374 19.59 3.35 5.29
CA LEU A 374 18.27 3.67 5.82
C LEU A 374 18.31 4.61 7.03
N ASP A 375 19.22 4.39 7.99
CA ASP A 375 19.21 5.12 9.26
C ASP A 375 19.35 6.64 9.10
N PRO A 376 20.26 7.17 8.26
CA PRO A 376 20.40 8.63 8.09
C PRO A 376 19.14 9.31 7.55
N ILE A 377 18.30 8.56 6.82
CA ILE A 377 17.06 9.04 6.22
C ILE A 377 15.90 8.89 7.21
N LEU A 378 15.83 7.76 7.92
CA LEU A 378 14.73 7.43 8.82
C LEU A 378 14.78 8.19 10.14
N GLN A 379 15.96 8.36 10.74
CA GLN A 379 16.08 8.94 12.08
C GLN A 379 15.51 10.36 12.18
N PRO A 380 15.79 11.30 11.25
CA PRO A 380 15.19 12.64 11.29
C PRO A 380 13.65 12.60 11.13
N ALA A 381 13.13 11.68 10.33
CA ALA A 381 11.69 11.54 10.11
C ALA A 381 10.98 10.91 11.32
N LEU A 382 11.60 9.93 11.97
CA LEU A 382 11.10 9.34 13.22
C LEU A 382 11.09 10.37 14.37
N ALA A 383 12.13 11.20 14.45
CA ALA A 383 12.27 12.24 15.48
C ALA A 383 11.37 13.46 15.27
N ALA A 384 10.72 13.60 14.11
CA ALA A 384 9.87 14.76 13.81
C ALA A 384 8.69 14.89 14.78
N GLU A 385 8.47 16.11 15.28
CA GLU A 385 7.36 16.46 16.17
C GLU A 385 6.17 17.04 15.41
N SER A 386 6.38 17.42 14.14
CA SER A 386 5.35 17.97 13.27
C SER A 386 5.42 17.42 11.85
N ALA A 387 4.29 17.50 11.13
CA ALA A 387 4.23 17.12 9.72
C ALA A 387 5.23 17.90 8.85
N ARG A 388 5.53 19.17 9.18
CA ARG A 388 6.49 20.00 8.42
C ARG A 388 7.91 19.47 8.55
N GLU A 389 8.34 19.18 9.77
CA GLU A 389 9.67 18.59 10.04
C GLU A 389 9.78 17.22 9.36
N PHE A 390 8.72 16.42 9.49
CA PHE A 390 8.63 15.11 8.84
C PHE A 390 8.77 15.22 7.31
N HIS A 391 8.03 16.13 6.66
CA HIS A 391 8.12 16.32 5.20
C HIS A 391 9.52 16.75 4.77
N SER A 392 10.15 17.67 5.51
CA SER A 392 11.52 18.09 5.23
C SER A 392 12.53 16.93 5.37
N ALA A 393 12.32 16.03 6.33
CA ALA A 393 13.17 14.84 6.49
C ALA A 393 12.97 13.82 5.36
N MET A 394 11.74 13.67 4.87
CA MET A 394 11.39 12.71 3.81
C MET A 394 11.79 13.14 2.40
N ASP A 395 12.20 14.40 2.19
CA ASP A 395 12.57 14.89 0.86
C ASP A 395 13.72 14.11 0.22
N GLY A 396 14.68 13.64 1.02
CA GLY A 396 15.77 12.76 0.58
C GLY A 396 15.28 11.37 0.18
N TRP A 397 14.35 10.79 0.95
CA TRP A 397 13.74 9.49 0.63
C TRP A 397 13.00 9.53 -0.71
N PHE A 398 12.16 10.55 -0.92
CA PHE A 398 11.45 10.70 -2.19
C PHE A 398 12.38 10.98 -3.38
N ALA A 399 13.55 11.58 -3.17
CA ALA A 399 14.54 11.74 -4.24
C ALA A 399 15.13 10.37 -4.64
N MET A 400 15.43 9.52 -3.65
CA MET A 400 15.90 8.15 -3.89
C MET A 400 14.81 7.25 -4.51
N ALA A 401 13.55 7.40 -4.08
CA ALA A 401 12.43 6.61 -4.58
C ALA A 401 11.89 7.08 -5.94
N ALA A 402 12.31 8.25 -6.44
CA ALA A 402 11.79 8.83 -7.68
C ALA A 402 11.90 7.90 -8.91
N PRO A 403 13.01 7.18 -9.15
CA PRO A 403 13.10 6.22 -10.24
C PRO A 403 12.07 5.09 -10.11
N LEU A 404 11.89 4.54 -8.90
CA LEU A 404 10.94 3.47 -8.62
C LEU A 404 9.49 3.92 -8.82
N VAL A 405 9.14 5.12 -8.34
CA VAL A 405 7.81 5.72 -8.54
C VAL A 405 7.54 5.92 -10.04
N SER A 406 8.54 6.37 -10.81
CA SER A 406 8.40 6.52 -12.26
C SER A 406 8.18 5.20 -12.99
N GLN A 407 8.74 4.11 -12.46
CA GLN A 407 8.53 2.76 -12.98
C GLN A 407 7.14 2.23 -12.61
N MET A 408 6.69 2.41 -11.36
CA MET A 408 5.33 2.03 -10.94
C MET A 408 4.24 2.77 -11.71
N GLN A 409 4.45 4.06 -12.03
CA GLN A 409 3.52 4.82 -12.88
C GLN A 409 3.38 4.24 -14.30
N ARG A 410 4.41 3.56 -14.81
CA ARG A 410 4.34 2.86 -16.10
C ARG A 410 3.54 1.57 -16.01
N PHE A 411 3.53 0.91 -14.85
CA PHE A 411 2.77 -0.32 -14.62
C PHE A 411 1.31 -0.07 -14.25
N GLY A 412 1.02 0.90 -13.38
CA GLY A 412 -0.35 1.25 -12.96
C GLY A 412 -1.08 2.18 -13.94
N GLY A 413 -0.38 2.76 -14.90
CA GLY A 413 -0.93 3.63 -15.93
C GLY A 413 -1.39 2.84 -17.16
N GLY A 414 -2.39 1.96 -16.97
CA GLY A 414 -3.06 1.29 -18.08
C GLY A 414 -3.47 2.29 -19.17
N ASN A 415 -2.87 2.11 -20.34
CA ASN A 415 -3.24 2.68 -21.65
C ASN A 415 -4.58 3.45 -21.71
N ARG A 416 -4.51 4.78 -21.83
CA ARG A 416 -5.58 5.58 -22.48
C ARG A 416 -5.12 6.65 -23.45
N ARG A 417 -3.85 6.71 -23.86
CA ARG A 417 -3.45 7.52 -25.02
C ARG A 417 -2.37 6.80 -25.81
N GLY A 418 -2.78 6.32 -26.97
CA GLY A 418 -1.99 5.48 -27.86
C GLY A 418 -0.58 6.00 -28.08
N MET A 419 0.38 5.12 -27.83
CA MET A 419 1.73 5.26 -28.32
C MET A 419 2.02 3.99 -29.12
N ASN A 420 2.17 4.18 -30.43
CA ASN A 420 2.52 3.13 -31.37
C ASN A 420 3.81 2.43 -30.89
N SER A 421 3.69 1.17 -30.49
CA SER A 421 4.84 0.26 -30.38
C SER A 421 4.99 -0.46 -31.72
N TYR A 422 5.60 0.23 -32.67
CA TYR A 422 6.28 -0.40 -33.80
C TYR A 422 7.75 -0.02 -33.67
N GLY A 423 8.59 -1.01 -33.34
CA GLY A 423 10.04 -0.91 -33.46
C GLY A 423 10.79 -0.96 -32.14
N ASN A 424 11.08 -2.17 -31.66
CA ASN A 424 12.46 -2.63 -31.46
C ASN A 424 12.43 -4.09 -31.03
N GLY A 425 12.74 -4.98 -31.98
CA GLY A 425 13.27 -6.29 -31.62
C GLY A 425 14.75 -6.12 -31.36
N TYR A 426 15.20 -6.54 -30.19
CA TYR A 426 16.51 -7.09 -29.81
C TYR A 426 16.41 -7.25 -28.30
N ASP A 427 16.52 -8.48 -27.80
CA ASP A 427 17.05 -8.85 -26.47
C ASP A 427 16.95 -10.38 -26.35
N ASP A 428 17.77 -11.07 -27.16
CA ASP A 428 18.12 -12.50 -26.99
C ASP A 428 19.66 -12.67 -27.08
N TYR A 429 20.42 -11.58 -27.01
CA TYR A 429 21.89 -11.57 -27.14
C TYR A 429 22.64 -11.29 -25.83
N ASP A 430 21.96 -10.83 -24.77
CA ASP A 430 22.64 -10.49 -23.51
C ASP A 430 22.90 -11.70 -22.60
N MET A 431 22.09 -12.78 -22.69
CA MET A 431 22.39 -14.02 -21.94
C MET A 431 23.51 -14.87 -22.57
N GLN A 432 23.82 -14.67 -23.86
CA GLN A 432 24.89 -15.41 -24.52
C GLN A 432 26.27 -14.75 -24.33
N MET A 433 26.34 -13.42 -24.20
CA MET A 433 27.61 -12.73 -23.90
C MET A 433 28.10 -12.94 -22.47
N GLU A 434 27.23 -13.24 -21.49
CA GLU A 434 27.68 -13.64 -20.14
C GLU A 434 28.30 -15.04 -20.14
N MET A 435 27.74 -16.01 -20.88
CA MET A 435 28.36 -17.36 -20.99
C MET A 435 29.66 -17.33 -21.79
N ASP A 436 29.74 -16.54 -22.87
CA ASP A 436 30.97 -16.44 -23.66
C ASP A 436 32.09 -15.71 -22.90
N MET A 437 31.80 -14.67 -22.10
CA MET A 437 32.81 -14.04 -21.23
C MET A 437 33.24 -14.95 -20.07
N GLN A 438 32.35 -15.80 -19.56
CA GLN A 438 32.69 -16.75 -18.51
C GLN A 438 33.57 -17.90 -19.06
N MET A 439 33.29 -18.40 -20.26
CA MET A 439 34.16 -19.37 -20.94
C MET A 439 35.51 -18.79 -21.39
N GLU A 440 35.57 -17.52 -21.80
CA GLU A 440 36.85 -16.87 -22.14
C GLU A 440 37.74 -16.64 -20.91
N MET A 441 37.13 -16.33 -19.75
CA MET A 441 37.87 -16.20 -18.48
C MET A 441 38.36 -17.55 -17.94
N GLU A 442 37.60 -18.65 -18.12
CA GLU A 442 38.06 -20.00 -17.77
C GLU A 442 39.18 -20.49 -18.69
N MET A 443 39.11 -20.24 -20.01
CA MET A 443 40.20 -20.59 -20.93
C MET A 443 41.48 -19.78 -20.70
N GLN A 444 41.39 -18.52 -20.26
CA GLN A 444 42.58 -17.72 -19.90
C GLN A 444 43.21 -18.14 -18.57
N MET A 445 42.44 -18.72 -17.64
CA MET A 445 42.98 -19.30 -16.41
C MET A 445 43.66 -20.66 -16.65
N GLU A 446 43.17 -21.49 -17.57
CA GLU A 446 43.84 -22.75 -17.92
C GLU A 446 45.14 -22.55 -18.72
N MET A 447 45.25 -21.48 -19.54
CA MET A 447 46.46 -21.23 -20.34
C MET A 447 47.64 -20.64 -19.57
N ASN A 448 47.48 -20.29 -18.29
CA ASN A 448 48.53 -19.64 -17.49
C ASN A 448 49.11 -20.52 -16.37
N MET A 449 48.89 -21.85 -16.40
CA MET A 449 49.65 -22.75 -15.55
C MET A 449 51.06 -22.98 -16.10
N PRO A 450 52.13 -22.56 -15.39
CA PRO A 450 53.49 -22.88 -15.78
C PRO A 450 53.70 -24.39 -15.60
N THR A 451 53.98 -25.07 -16.70
CA THR A 451 54.52 -26.44 -16.69
C THR A 451 55.98 -26.41 -16.29
N ASP A 452 56.24 -26.22 -14.99
CA ASP A 452 57.55 -26.50 -14.41
C ASP A 452 57.56 -27.92 -13.83
N GLY A 453 58.39 -28.76 -14.45
CA GLY A 453 58.45 -30.19 -14.19
C GLY A 453 59.09 -30.58 -12.87
N PHE A 454 58.65 -31.74 -12.37
CA PHE A 454 59.48 -32.85 -11.90
C PHE A 454 58.65 -34.14 -11.88
#